data_AF-C0VLA7-F1
#
_entry.id   AF-C0VLA7-F1
#
_cell.length_a   1.000
_cell.length_b   1.000
_cell.length_c   1.000
_cell.angle_alpha   90.00
_cell.angle_beta   90.00
_cell.angle_gamma   90.00
#
_symmetry.space_group_name_H-M   'P 1'
#
loop_
_entity.id
_entity.type
_entity.pdbx_description
1 polymer ?
#
loop_
_entity_poly.entity_id
_entity_poly.type
_entity_poly.pdbx_seq_one_letter_code
_entity_poly.pdbx_strand_id
1 'polypeptide(L)'
;MNSIEAEILAAHYFLNVLKKYQVGEIRPFELCKIFNNIEAGFMGAPRNLDSKIVYSPSWLGNLYDACDWCDETWTHDNSPHLLIEVEKQIHNIKNWLTNPVLNNSDFDSNSI
;
A
#
# COMPACT_ATOMS: atom_id res chain seq x y z
N MET A 1 6.57 14.00 14.01
CA MET A 1 6.44 12.68 13.37
C MET A 1 7.66 12.45 12.53
N ASN A 2 8.42 11.41 12.83
CA ASN A 2 9.42 10.90 11.90
C ASN A 2 8.68 10.22 10.72
N SER A 3 9.33 10.09 9.57
CA SER A 3 8.72 9.49 8.36
C SER A 3 8.27 8.04 8.60
N ILE A 4 8.94 7.31 9.50
CA ILE A 4 8.67 5.90 9.79
C ILE A 4 7.40 5.71 10.66
N GLU A 5 7.14 6.55 11.66
CA GLU A 5 5.91 6.52 12.46
C GLU A 5 4.69 6.77 11.59
N ALA A 6 4.75 7.77 10.70
CA ALA A 6 3.68 8.08 9.77
C ALA A 6 3.39 6.89 8.85
N GLU A 7 4.44 6.19 8.41
CA GLU A 7 4.33 5.01 7.57
C GLU A 7 3.76 3.80 8.30
N ILE A 8 4.18 3.56 9.54
CA ILE A 8 3.61 2.52 10.42
C ILE A 8 2.13 2.79 10.66
N LEU A 9 1.73 4.05 10.90
CA LEU A 9 0.33 4.42 11.08
C LEU A 9 -0.49 4.19 9.80
N ALA A 10 0.05 4.57 8.65
CA ALA A 10 -0.59 4.32 7.35
C ALA A 10 -0.76 2.82 7.07
N ALA A 11 0.25 2.01 7.36
CA ALA A 11 0.20 0.55 7.20
C ALA A 11 -0.88 -0.09 8.10
N HIS A 12 -0.99 0.33 9.36
CA HIS A 12 -2.06 -0.14 10.26
C HIS A 12 -3.45 0.29 9.80
N TYR A 13 -3.59 1.55 9.38
CA TYR A 13 -4.83 2.07 8.82
C TYR A 13 -5.25 1.24 7.60
N PHE A 14 -4.34 1.02 6.67
CA PHE A 14 -4.63 0.28 5.45
C PHE A 14 -4.94 -1.18 5.73
N LEU A 15 -4.23 -1.83 6.64
CA LEU A 15 -4.55 -3.18 7.10
C LEU A 15 -5.99 -3.30 7.64
N ASN A 16 -6.49 -2.27 8.33
CA ASN A 16 -7.88 -2.25 8.79
C ASN A 16 -8.86 -2.09 7.62
N VAL A 17 -8.56 -1.25 6.63
CA VAL A 17 -9.35 -1.10 5.40
C VAL A 17 -9.45 -2.43 4.65
N LEU A 18 -8.33 -3.12 4.47
CA LEU A 18 -8.29 -4.42 3.78
C LEU A 18 -9.15 -5.48 4.48
N LYS A 19 -9.11 -5.54 5.82
CA LYS A 19 -9.98 -6.45 6.60
C LYS A 19 -11.46 -6.14 6.43
N LYS A 20 -11.83 -4.87 6.39
CA LYS A 20 -13.22 -4.45 6.13
C LYS A 20 -13.68 -4.82 4.72
N TYR A 21 -12.80 -4.67 3.73
CA TYR A 21 -13.08 -5.13 2.37
C TYR A 21 -13.34 -6.64 2.31
N GLN A 22 -12.56 -7.46 3.04
CA GLN A 22 -12.75 -8.93 3.06
C GLN A 22 -14.14 -9.35 3.52
N VAL A 23 -14.77 -8.60 4.43
CA VAL A 23 -16.11 -8.89 4.96
C VAL A 23 -17.23 -8.15 4.22
N GLY A 24 -16.91 -7.47 3.12
CA GLY A 24 -17.89 -6.75 2.30
C GLY A 24 -18.35 -5.40 2.88
N GLU A 25 -17.70 -4.86 3.91
CA GLU A 25 -18.01 -3.54 4.46
C GLU A 25 -17.54 -2.38 3.55
N ILE A 26 -16.62 -2.65 2.63
CA ILE A 26 -16.06 -1.68 1.68
C ILE A 26 -16.21 -2.26 0.28
N ARG A 27 -16.69 -1.45 -0.67
CA ARG A 27 -16.81 -1.85 -2.08
C ARG A 27 -15.47 -1.74 -2.82
N PRO A 28 -15.26 -2.48 -3.92
CA PRO A 28 -14.03 -2.41 -4.72
C PRO A 28 -13.58 -0.99 -5.07
N PHE A 29 -14.49 -0.17 -5.58
CA PHE A 29 -14.19 1.22 -5.92
C PHE A 29 -13.69 2.06 -4.74
N GLU A 30 -14.26 1.85 -3.55
CA GLU A 30 -13.86 2.56 -2.33
C GLU A 30 -12.49 2.11 -1.85
N LEU A 31 -12.20 0.80 -1.90
CA LEU A 31 -10.89 0.26 -1.60
C LEU A 31 -9.83 0.87 -2.52
N CYS A 32 -10.05 0.83 -3.84
CA CYS A 32 -9.09 1.34 -4.82
C CYS A 32 -8.89 2.86 -4.71
N LYS A 33 -9.95 3.61 -4.42
CA LYS A 33 -9.83 5.05 -4.11
C LYS A 33 -8.98 5.31 -2.87
N ILE A 34 -9.18 4.53 -1.80
CA ILE A 34 -8.37 4.66 -0.57
C ILE A 34 -6.91 4.32 -0.86
N PHE A 35 -6.65 3.21 -1.56
CA PHE A 35 -5.31 2.79 -1.97
C PHE A 35 -4.59 3.89 -2.78
N ASN A 36 -5.22 4.43 -3.83
CA ASN A 36 -4.63 5.46 -4.67
C ASN A 36 -4.29 6.74 -3.87
N ASN A 37 -5.13 7.12 -2.90
CA ASN A 37 -4.84 8.26 -2.03
C ASN A 37 -3.63 8.00 -1.12
N ILE A 38 -3.46 6.77 -0.61
CA ILE A 38 -2.31 6.39 0.19
C ILE A 38 -1.05 6.44 -0.68
N GLU A 39 -1.06 5.76 -1.83
CA GLU A 39 0.07 5.71 -2.77
C GLU A 39 0.52 7.11 -3.18
N ALA A 40 -0.41 7.96 -3.65
CA ALA A 40 -0.12 9.34 -4.02
C ALA A 40 0.46 10.14 -2.85
N GLY A 41 -0.04 9.89 -1.63
CA GLY A 41 0.49 10.50 -0.41
C GLY A 41 1.95 10.14 -0.13
N PHE A 42 2.40 8.94 -0.52
CA PHE A 42 3.80 8.52 -0.38
C PHE A 42 4.69 8.98 -1.54
N MET A 43 4.22 8.86 -2.78
CA MET A 43 4.95 9.31 -3.96
C MET A 43 5.18 10.83 -3.98
N GLY A 44 4.23 11.61 -3.46
CA GLY A 44 4.30 13.07 -3.40
C GLY A 44 4.91 13.64 -2.11
N ALA A 45 5.27 12.79 -1.13
CA ALA A 45 5.74 13.28 0.16
C ALA A 45 7.19 13.81 0.09
N PRO A 46 7.47 15.02 0.60
CA PRO A 46 8.85 15.48 0.75
C PRO A 46 9.56 14.64 1.81
N ARG A 47 10.53 13.82 1.36
CA ARG A 47 11.27 12.88 2.23
C ARG A 47 12.74 13.26 2.45
N ASN A 48 13.15 14.47 2.06
CA ASN A 48 14.56 14.87 1.99
C ASN A 48 15.42 13.89 1.18
N LEU A 49 14.79 13.25 0.18
CA LEU A 49 15.47 12.42 -0.81
C LEU A 49 15.83 13.32 -2.01
N ASP A 50 16.83 12.90 -2.78
CA ASP A 50 17.10 13.51 -4.09
C ASP A 50 15.81 13.51 -4.93
N SER A 51 15.56 14.62 -5.63
CA SER A 51 14.42 14.78 -6.56
C SER A 51 14.27 13.67 -7.61
N LYS A 52 15.32 12.89 -7.87
CA LYS A 52 15.31 11.75 -8.80
C LYS A 52 14.83 10.45 -8.17
N ILE A 53 14.69 10.40 -6.85
CA ILE A 53 14.27 9.21 -6.11
C ILE A 53 12.76 9.29 -5.88
N VAL A 54 12.02 8.39 -6.53
CA VAL A 54 10.62 8.16 -6.21
C VAL A 54 10.57 7.13 -5.08
N TYR A 55 10.02 7.53 -3.95
CA TYR A 55 9.82 6.63 -2.83
C TYR A 55 8.45 5.96 -2.90
N SER A 56 8.43 4.63 -2.92
CA SER A 56 7.21 3.82 -2.77
C SER A 56 7.40 2.80 -1.65
N PRO A 57 6.54 2.80 -0.62
CA PRO A 57 6.62 1.82 0.45
C PRO A 57 6.48 0.38 -0.06
N SER A 58 7.41 -0.49 0.30
CA SER A 58 7.40 -1.90 -0.10
C SER A 58 6.15 -2.66 0.39
N TRP A 59 5.50 -2.19 1.46
CA TRP A 59 4.26 -2.76 1.98
C TRP A 59 3.01 -2.37 1.19
N LEU A 60 3.08 -1.57 0.12
CA LEU A 60 1.94 -1.31 -0.77
C LEU A 60 1.69 -2.45 -1.77
N GLY A 61 2.71 -3.27 -2.06
CA GLY A 61 2.59 -4.48 -2.88
C GLY A 61 1.96 -4.23 -4.26
N ASN A 62 1.13 -5.17 -4.74
CA ASN A 62 0.62 -5.17 -6.11
C ASN A 62 -0.84 -4.71 -6.26
N LEU A 63 -1.36 -3.97 -5.26
CA LEU A 63 -2.72 -3.44 -5.35
C LEU A 63 -2.88 -2.39 -6.46
N TYR A 64 -1.80 -1.75 -6.91
CA TYR A 64 -1.82 -0.87 -8.07
C TYR A 64 -2.40 -1.59 -9.30
N ASP A 65 -1.83 -2.73 -9.67
CA ASP A 65 -2.31 -3.52 -10.81
C ASP A 65 -3.72 -4.08 -10.55
N ALA A 66 -4.03 -4.52 -9.33
CA ALA A 66 -5.34 -5.08 -9.02
C ALA A 66 -6.47 -4.04 -9.03
N CYS A 67 -6.12 -2.78 -8.76
CA CYS A 67 -7.02 -1.63 -8.86
C CYS A 67 -7.00 -0.95 -10.23
N ASP A 68 -6.19 -1.44 -11.17
CA ASP A 68 -6.17 -0.90 -12.51
C ASP A 68 -7.55 -1.07 -13.16
N TRP A 69 -8.03 0.02 -13.76
CA TRP A 69 -9.34 0.14 -14.43
C TRP A 69 -10.54 -0.15 -13.51
N CYS A 70 -10.38 -0.05 -12.20
CA CYS A 70 -11.49 -0.15 -11.25
C CYS A 70 -12.49 1.00 -11.45
N ASP A 71 -13.78 0.66 -11.50
CA ASP A 71 -14.87 1.62 -11.56
C ASP A 71 -16.00 1.28 -10.57
N GLU A 72 -17.06 2.10 -10.55
CA GLU A 72 -18.19 1.95 -9.62
C GLU A 72 -19.05 0.71 -9.87
N THR A 73 -18.89 0.02 -11.00
CA THR A 73 -19.64 -1.20 -11.34
C THR A 73 -19.01 -2.47 -10.76
N TRP A 74 -17.78 -2.38 -10.25
CA TRP A 74 -17.09 -3.50 -9.63
C TRP A 74 -17.75 -3.93 -8.32
N THR A 75 -17.92 -5.23 -8.17
CA THR A 75 -18.40 -5.92 -6.99
C THR A 75 -17.42 -7.05 -6.63
N HIS A 76 -17.53 -7.60 -5.42
CA HIS A 76 -16.74 -8.78 -5.03
C HIS A 76 -16.93 -9.96 -5.99
N ASP A 77 -18.14 -10.10 -6.56
CA ASP A 77 -18.49 -11.22 -7.44
C ASP A 77 -17.87 -11.08 -8.84
N ASN A 78 -17.83 -9.86 -9.38
CA ASN A 78 -17.33 -9.63 -10.75
C ASN A 78 -15.84 -9.24 -10.81
N SER A 79 -15.22 -8.98 -9.65
CA SER A 79 -13.82 -8.57 -9.52
C SER A 79 -13.05 -9.43 -8.51
N PRO A 80 -13.05 -10.77 -8.66
CA PRO A 80 -12.47 -11.68 -7.68
C PRO A 80 -10.95 -11.56 -7.54
N HIS A 81 -10.26 -11.04 -8.57
CA HIS A 81 -8.82 -10.80 -8.54
C HIS A 81 -8.43 -9.79 -7.45
N LEU A 82 -9.28 -8.80 -7.17
CA LEU A 82 -9.02 -7.81 -6.13
C LEU A 82 -9.06 -8.45 -4.75
N LEU A 83 -9.97 -9.40 -4.49
CA LEU A 83 -10.00 -10.13 -3.22
C LEU A 83 -8.75 -10.99 -3.03
N ILE A 84 -8.31 -11.69 -4.08
CA ILE A 84 -7.07 -12.49 -4.06
C ILE A 84 -5.87 -11.60 -3.72
N GLU A 85 -5.78 -10.41 -4.32
CA GLU A 85 -4.66 -9.51 -4.05
C GLU A 85 -4.74 -8.89 -2.65
N VAL A 86 -5.95 -8.56 -2.16
CA VAL A 86 -6.16 -8.10 -0.78
C VAL A 86 -5.66 -9.14 0.24
N GLU A 87 -5.92 -10.43 0.01
CA GLU A 87 -5.44 -11.49 0.91
C GLU A 87 -3.91 -11.54 0.99
N LYS A 88 -3.24 -11.46 -0.17
CA LYS A 88 -1.77 -11.36 -0.22
C LYS A 88 -1.29 -10.11 0.49
N GLN A 89 -1.96 -8.97 0.26
CA GLN A 89 -1.54 -7.70 0.80
C GLN A 89 -1.65 -7.63 2.33
N ILE A 90 -2.67 -8.26 2.90
CA ILE A 90 -2.79 -8.42 4.35
C ILE A 90 -1.59 -9.18 4.92
N HIS A 91 -1.14 -10.23 4.25
CA HIS A 91 0.05 -10.97 4.66
C HIS A 91 1.32 -10.11 4.54
N ASN A 92 1.50 -9.41 3.43
CA ASN A 92 2.62 -8.51 3.19
C ASN A 92 2.75 -7.43 4.28
N ILE A 93 1.65 -6.74 4.59
CA ILE A 93 1.64 -5.69 5.62
C ILE A 93 1.91 -6.26 7.00
N LYS A 94 1.31 -7.42 7.36
CA LYS A 94 1.58 -8.07 8.64
C LYS A 94 3.06 -8.45 8.79
N ASN A 95 3.66 -9.01 7.75
CA ASN A 95 5.07 -9.37 7.76
C ASN A 95 5.97 -8.14 7.85
N TRP A 96 5.63 -7.06 7.14
CA TRP A 96 6.35 -5.80 7.24
C TRP A 96 6.23 -5.18 8.65
N LEU A 97 5.07 -5.28 9.30
CA LEU A 97 4.87 -4.74 10.65
C LEU A 97 5.59 -5.52 11.77
N THR A 98 5.95 -6.80 11.58
CA THR A 98 6.71 -7.56 12.60
C THR A 98 8.17 -7.14 12.66
N ASN A 99 8.73 -6.71 11.53
CA ASN A 99 10.02 -6.07 11.42
C ASN A 99 9.89 -4.96 10.38
N PRO A 100 9.44 -3.75 10.76
CA PRO A 100 9.42 -2.62 9.85
C PRO A 100 10.87 -2.24 9.63
N VAL A 101 11.54 -2.95 8.73
CA VAL A 101 12.92 -2.70 8.40
C VAL A 101 12.95 -1.30 7.82
N LEU A 102 13.69 -0.43 8.50
CA LEU A 102 14.33 0.76 7.97
C LEU A 102 15.13 0.32 6.73
N ASN A 103 14.48 0.11 5.59
CA ASN A 103 15.15 -0.13 4.31
C ASN A 103 15.81 1.18 3.86
N ASN A 104 16.80 1.62 4.63
CA ASN A 104 17.89 2.46 4.16
C ASN A 104 18.93 1.62 3.39
N SER A 105 18.67 0.32 3.18
CA SER A 105 19.57 -0.56 2.43
C SER A 105 19.53 -0.37 0.91
N ASP A 106 18.66 0.49 0.36
CA ASP A 106 18.80 0.94 -1.03
C ASP A 106 19.86 2.06 -1.19
N PHE A 107 20.52 2.48 -0.10
CA PHE A 107 21.66 3.41 -0.14
C PHE A 107 23.00 2.83 0.33
N ASP A 108 23.06 1.55 0.72
CA ASP A 108 24.33 0.89 1.05
C ASP A 108 24.58 -0.32 0.14
N SER A 109 24.97 -0.02 -1.10
CA SER A 109 25.99 -0.81 -1.79
C SER A 109 26.93 0.13 -2.55
N ASN A 110 28.10 0.38 -1.93
CA ASN A 110 29.23 1.09 -2.54
C ASN A 110 29.57 0.54 -3.94
N SER A 111 29.79 1.45 -4.92
CA SER A 111 30.75 1.43 -6.05
C SER A 111 30.17 2.30 -7.20
N ILE A 112 30.72 3.45 -7.59
CA ILE A 112 32.11 3.75 -8.00
C ILE A 112 32.59 5.06 -7.36
#